data_AF-A0ABD5T2M6-F1
#
_entry.id   AF-A0ABD5T2M6-F1
#
_cell.length_a   1.000
_cell.length_b   1.000
_cell.length_c   1.000
_cell.angle_alpha   90.00
_cell.angle_beta   90.00
_cell.angle_gamma   90.00
#
_symmetry.space_group_name_H-M   'P 1'
#
loop_
_entity.id
_entity.type
_entity.pdbx_description
1 polymer ?
#
loop_
_entity_poly.entity_id
_entity_poly.type
_entity_poly.pdbx_seq_one_letter_code
_entity_poly.pdbx_strand_id
1 'polypeptide(L)'
;MTANQIQTTHIGSLPRPPELLDLLTKRQGGDPVDEDDWDATVADATRDVVDRQAEAGVDVANNGEQSRVSFNWYVADRLSGIEGTREQELWADLQEFPSYAEETFKTDVIDLSEHPVVTGPVEYTGRDEAEAELAAFRDALDAA
;
A
#
# COMPACT_ATOMS: atom_id res chain seq x y z
N MET A 1 11.60 -29.76 -8.48
CA MET A 1 11.54 -29.32 -7.07
C MET A 1 11.80 -30.53 -6.19
N THR A 2 12.83 -30.50 -5.35
CA THR A 2 13.12 -31.57 -4.39
C THR A 2 12.26 -31.34 -3.14
N ALA A 3 11.65 -32.40 -2.60
CA ALA A 3 10.60 -32.32 -1.57
C ALA A 3 11.08 -31.87 -0.16
N ASN A 4 12.22 -31.17 -0.05
CA ASN A 4 12.93 -30.90 1.21
C ASN A 4 13.30 -29.41 1.46
N GLN A 5 12.75 -28.44 0.71
CA GLN A 5 12.96 -27.01 1.00
C GLN A 5 11.71 -26.36 1.59
N ILE A 6 11.89 -25.59 2.67
CA ILE A 6 10.86 -24.70 3.22
C ILE A 6 10.81 -23.47 2.31
N GLN A 7 9.66 -23.21 1.69
CA GLN A 7 9.47 -22.01 0.88
C GLN A 7 9.36 -20.76 1.75
N THR A 8 9.95 -19.67 1.28
CA THR A 8 10.00 -18.36 1.93
C THR A 8 9.08 -17.35 1.26
N THR A 9 8.47 -16.50 2.06
CA THR A 9 7.61 -15.37 1.63
C THR A 9 7.54 -14.34 2.76
N HIS A 10 6.90 -13.20 2.50
CA HIS A 10 6.62 -12.16 3.49
C HIS A 10 5.16 -11.69 3.38
N ILE A 11 4.74 -10.84 4.34
CA ILE A 11 3.33 -10.50 4.57
C ILE A 11 2.72 -9.52 3.56
N GLY A 12 3.50 -8.93 2.65
CA GLY A 12 3.03 -7.90 1.73
C GLY A 12 3.97 -6.70 1.69
N SER A 13 3.48 -5.54 2.11
CA SER A 13 4.14 -4.23 2.07
C SER A 13 5.66 -4.22 2.27
N LEU A 14 6.35 -3.47 1.39
CA LEU A 14 7.78 -3.20 1.42
C LEU A 14 8.05 -1.68 1.39
N PRO A 15 9.23 -1.20 1.86
CA PRO A 15 9.55 0.22 1.84
C PRO A 15 9.39 0.84 0.45
N ARG A 16 8.70 1.98 0.37
CA ARG A 16 8.51 2.73 -0.87
C ARG A 16 9.61 3.78 -1.01
N PRO A 17 10.04 4.10 -2.23
CA PRO A 17 11.02 5.15 -2.44
C PRO A 17 10.40 6.55 -2.20
N PRO A 18 11.20 7.57 -1.85
CA PRO A 18 10.70 8.91 -1.51
C PRO A 18 9.78 9.54 -2.56
N GLU A 19 10.11 9.39 -3.83
CA GLU A 19 9.32 9.89 -4.95
C GLU A 19 7.90 9.31 -4.98
N LEU A 20 7.74 8.02 -4.68
CA LEU A 20 6.43 7.38 -4.61
C LEU A 20 5.65 7.83 -3.37
N LEU A 21 6.35 8.06 -2.26
CA LEU A 21 5.74 8.58 -1.05
C LEU A 21 5.16 9.99 -1.29
N ASP A 22 5.90 10.87 -1.97
CA ASP A 22 5.42 12.21 -2.31
C ASP A 22 4.14 12.17 -3.17
N LEU A 23 4.08 11.26 -4.14
CA LEU A 23 2.89 11.07 -4.98
C LEU A 23 1.69 10.50 -4.20
N LEU A 24 1.94 9.53 -3.31
CA LEU A 24 0.91 8.97 -2.43
C LEU A 24 0.32 10.04 -1.50
N THR A 25 1.16 10.87 -0.88
CA THR A 25 0.71 11.97 -0.01
C THR A 25 -0.15 12.97 -0.78
N LYS A 26 0.24 13.34 -2.00
CA LYS A 26 -0.58 14.22 -2.87
C LYS A 26 -1.93 13.59 -3.20
N ARG A 27 -1.95 12.34 -3.65
CA ARG A 27 -3.21 11.62 -3.96
C ARG A 27 -4.13 11.52 -2.75
N GLN A 28 -3.58 11.20 -1.58
CA GLN A 28 -4.34 11.12 -0.33
C GLN A 28 -4.92 12.49 0.06
N GLY A 29 -4.16 13.57 -0.14
CA GLY A 29 -4.60 14.95 0.11
C GLY A 29 -5.60 15.49 -0.91
N GLY A 30 -5.88 14.76 -1.99
CA GLY A 30 -6.73 15.22 -3.10
C GLY A 30 -6.04 16.20 -4.03
N ASP A 31 -4.71 16.34 -3.94
CA ASP A 31 -3.93 17.14 -4.87
C ASP A 31 -3.84 16.46 -6.24
N PRO A 32 -3.81 17.23 -7.34
CA PRO A 32 -3.62 16.68 -8.67
C PRO A 32 -2.25 15.99 -8.78
N VAL A 33 -2.27 14.77 -9.30
CA VAL A 33 -1.08 13.99 -9.65
C VAL A 33 -1.12 13.70 -11.15
N ASP A 34 0.00 13.88 -11.82
CA ASP A 34 0.16 13.51 -13.23
C ASP A 34 0.11 11.99 -13.36
N GLU A 35 -0.76 11.48 -14.24
CA GLU A 35 -0.99 10.03 -14.37
C GLU A 35 0.22 9.31 -14.95
N ASP A 36 0.94 9.93 -15.90
CA ASP A 36 2.15 9.34 -16.49
C ASP A 36 3.28 9.24 -15.46
N ASP A 37 3.47 10.28 -14.63
CA ASP A 37 4.44 10.30 -13.53
C ASP A 37 4.09 9.25 -12.46
N TRP A 38 2.81 9.11 -12.13
CA TRP A 38 2.33 8.08 -11.20
C TRP A 38 2.61 6.67 -11.71
N ASP A 39 2.21 6.37 -12.95
CA ASP A 39 2.35 5.04 -13.52
C ASP A 39 3.82 4.65 -13.65
N ALA A 40 4.67 5.57 -14.11
CA ALA A 40 6.11 5.35 -14.22
C ALA A 40 6.75 5.10 -12.85
N THR A 41 6.44 5.94 -11.85
CA THR A 41 7.02 5.83 -10.50
C THR A 41 6.58 4.53 -9.79
N VAL A 42 5.31 4.14 -9.93
CA VAL A 42 4.81 2.87 -9.39
C VAL A 42 5.48 1.67 -10.07
N ALA A 43 5.65 1.72 -11.40
CA ALA A 43 6.29 0.65 -12.15
C ALA A 43 7.75 0.47 -11.72
N ASP A 44 8.51 1.55 -11.63
CA ASP A 44 9.92 1.54 -11.21
C ASP A 44 10.08 1.03 -9.77
N ALA A 45 9.25 1.51 -8.84
CA ALA A 45 9.26 1.06 -7.45
C ALA A 45 8.89 -0.43 -7.32
N THR A 46 7.89 -0.89 -8.09
CA THR A 46 7.47 -2.30 -8.09
C THR A 46 8.57 -3.20 -8.64
N ARG A 47 9.25 -2.78 -9.71
CA ARG A 47 10.38 -3.50 -10.28
C ARG A 47 11.53 -3.62 -9.27
N ASP A 48 11.94 -2.52 -8.64
CA ASP A 48 13.04 -2.52 -7.67
C ASP A 48 12.76 -3.48 -6.50
N VAL A 49 11.54 -3.53 -5.97
CA VAL A 49 11.21 -4.48 -4.90
C VAL A 49 11.13 -5.93 -5.36
N VAL A 50 10.72 -6.19 -6.61
CA VAL A 50 10.74 -7.53 -7.21
C VAL A 50 12.18 -8.02 -7.37
N ASP A 51 13.06 -7.20 -7.92
CA ASP A 51 14.47 -7.51 -8.12
C ASP A 51 15.15 -7.81 -6.77
N ARG A 52 14.91 -6.98 -5.75
CA ARG A 52 15.45 -7.20 -4.39
C ARG A 52 14.94 -8.47 -3.72
N GLN A 53 13.67 -8.83 -3.94
CA GLN A 53 13.14 -10.10 -3.42
C GLN A 53 13.83 -11.30 -4.07
N ALA A 54 14.08 -11.24 -5.38
CA ALA A 54 14.81 -12.27 -6.11
C ALA A 54 16.27 -12.38 -5.62
N GLU A 55 16.96 -11.26 -5.46
CA GLU A 55 18.32 -11.21 -4.89
C GLU A 55 18.40 -11.77 -3.47
N ALA A 56 17.38 -11.52 -2.65
CA ALA A 56 17.27 -12.05 -1.29
C ALA A 56 16.90 -13.55 -1.23
N GLY A 57 16.49 -14.14 -2.35
CA GLY A 57 16.10 -15.55 -2.43
C GLY A 57 14.69 -15.84 -1.89
N VAL A 58 13.76 -14.90 -1.99
CA VAL A 58 12.35 -15.12 -1.64
C VAL A 58 11.68 -16.04 -2.67
N ASP A 59 11.11 -17.16 -2.22
CA ASP A 59 10.52 -18.16 -3.13
C ASP A 59 9.15 -17.73 -3.71
N VAL A 60 8.33 -17.04 -2.91
CA VAL A 60 7.02 -16.52 -3.30
C VAL A 60 6.96 -15.03 -3.03
N ALA A 61 7.25 -14.24 -4.05
CA ALA A 61 7.27 -12.78 -4.01
C ALA A 61 5.87 -12.16 -4.13
N ASN A 62 5.76 -10.87 -3.77
CA ASN A 62 4.59 -10.03 -4.07
C ASN A 62 5.04 -8.65 -4.59
N ASN A 63 4.09 -7.80 -4.96
CA ASN A 63 4.36 -6.45 -5.51
C ASN A 63 4.78 -5.41 -4.46
N GLY A 64 4.98 -5.81 -3.19
CA GLY A 64 5.37 -4.92 -2.10
C GLY A 64 4.35 -3.82 -1.77
N GLU A 65 3.10 -3.93 -2.23
CA GLU A 65 2.04 -2.93 -2.06
C GLU A 65 2.44 -1.49 -2.50
N GLN A 66 3.32 -1.38 -3.50
CA GLN A 66 3.92 -0.09 -3.86
C GLN A 66 2.86 0.96 -4.24
N SER A 67 1.86 0.59 -5.05
CA SER A 67 0.79 1.49 -5.50
C SER A 67 -0.26 1.85 -4.44
N ARG A 68 -0.23 1.23 -3.25
CA ARG A 68 -1.26 1.41 -2.21
C ARG A 68 -0.77 2.37 -1.14
N VAL A 69 -1.64 3.26 -0.68
CA VAL A 69 -1.35 4.13 0.47
C VAL A 69 -1.18 3.31 1.76
N SER A 70 -2.01 2.29 1.95
CA SER A 70 -1.91 1.35 3.07
C SER A 70 -2.78 0.11 2.79
N PHE A 71 -2.42 -1.01 3.42
CA PHE A 71 -3.11 -2.30 3.30
C PHE A 71 -4.59 -2.26 3.71
N ASN A 72 -5.00 -1.29 4.56
CA ASN A 72 -6.38 -1.15 5.02
C ASN A 72 -7.11 0.05 4.39
N TRP A 73 -6.39 1.12 4.05
CA TRP A 73 -6.98 2.37 3.58
C TRP A 73 -7.32 2.33 2.08
N TYR A 74 -6.60 1.51 1.29
CA TYR A 74 -6.88 1.35 -0.15
C TYR A 74 -8.29 0.82 -0.45
N VAL A 75 -9.02 0.34 0.56
CA VAL A 75 -10.41 -0.11 0.37
C VAL A 75 -11.33 1.02 -0.08
N ALA A 76 -11.01 2.28 0.28
CA ALA A 76 -11.72 3.45 -0.22
C ALA A 76 -11.59 3.59 -1.75
N ASP A 77 -10.51 3.08 -2.34
CA ASP A 77 -10.28 3.07 -3.79
C ASP A 77 -11.00 1.90 -4.49
N ARG A 78 -11.56 0.95 -3.72
CA ARG A 78 -12.10 -0.31 -4.27
C ARG A 78 -13.56 -0.59 -3.91
N LEU A 79 -14.13 0.19 -3.00
CA LEU A 79 -15.48 0.01 -2.49
C LEU A 79 -16.29 1.30 -2.58
N SER A 80 -17.57 1.19 -2.91
CA SER A 80 -18.51 2.32 -2.82
C SER A 80 -18.90 2.62 -1.38
N GLY A 81 -19.51 3.80 -1.17
CA GLY A 81 -20.12 4.17 0.11
C GLY A 81 -19.11 4.46 1.22
N ILE A 82 -17.85 4.72 0.84
CA ILE A 82 -16.77 5.14 1.72
C ILE A 82 -16.36 6.56 1.34
N GLU A 83 -16.64 7.52 2.21
CA GLU A 83 -16.39 8.94 1.95
C GLU A 83 -15.92 9.66 3.20
N GLY A 84 -15.05 10.65 3.01
CA GLY A 84 -14.52 11.47 4.10
C GLY A 84 -13.68 10.68 5.10
N THR A 85 -13.29 11.37 6.15
CA THR A 85 -12.44 10.85 7.22
C THR A 85 -13.01 11.19 8.59
N ARG A 86 -12.62 10.40 9.59
CA ARG A 86 -12.80 10.75 11.00
C ARG A 86 -11.56 10.38 11.79
N GLU A 87 -11.28 11.15 12.84
CA GLU A 87 -10.33 10.74 13.85
C GLU A 87 -10.79 9.42 14.49
N GLN A 88 -9.84 8.50 14.59
CA GLN A 88 -10.06 7.22 15.24
C GLN A 88 -9.56 7.27 16.68
N GLU A 89 -10.39 6.84 17.63
CA GLU A 89 -9.89 6.60 18.97
C GLU A 89 -8.86 5.47 18.93
N LEU A 90 -7.68 5.74 19.52
CA LEU A 90 -6.63 4.75 19.68
C LEU A 90 -7.15 3.54 20.47
N TRP A 91 -6.52 2.39 20.28
CA TRP A 91 -6.81 1.21 21.10
C TRP A 91 -6.60 1.50 22.59
N ALA A 92 -7.37 0.85 23.46
CA ALA A 92 -7.38 1.16 24.89
C ALA A 92 -5.99 1.07 25.55
N ASP A 93 -5.16 0.12 25.10
CA ASP A 93 -3.75 0.01 25.53
C ASP A 93 -2.93 1.24 25.12
N LEU A 94 -3.06 1.73 23.88
CA LEU A 94 -2.40 2.96 23.45
C LEU A 94 -2.90 4.21 24.18
N GLN A 95 -4.17 4.25 24.58
CA GLN A 95 -4.71 5.32 25.42
C GLN A 95 -4.10 5.29 26.82
N GLU A 96 -3.82 4.10 27.36
CA GLU A 96 -3.13 3.93 28.65
C GLU A 96 -1.64 4.32 28.59
N PHE A 97 -1.03 4.27 27.39
CA PHE A 97 0.39 4.60 27.16
C PHE A 97 0.58 5.68 26.07
N PRO A 98 0.14 6.93 26.30
CA PRO A 98 0.10 7.97 25.27
C PRO A 98 1.49 8.34 24.73
N SER A 99 2.54 8.31 25.55
CA SER A 99 3.91 8.58 25.09
C SER A 99 4.44 7.51 24.14
N TYR A 100 4.06 6.24 24.37
CA TYR A 100 4.43 5.13 23.49
C TYR A 100 3.65 5.21 22.18
N ALA A 101 2.36 5.57 22.24
CA ALA A 101 1.55 5.79 21.06
C ALA A 101 2.11 6.95 20.21
N GLU A 102 2.46 8.08 20.84
CA GLU A 102 3.06 9.23 20.14
C GLU A 102 4.38 8.83 19.45
N GLU A 103 5.27 8.11 20.13
CA GLU A 103 6.53 7.65 19.52
C GLU A 103 6.32 6.63 18.40
N THR A 104 5.41 5.66 18.59
CA THR A 104 5.19 4.54 17.67
C THR A 104 4.46 4.97 16.39
N PHE A 105 3.50 5.88 16.50
CA PHE A 105 2.65 6.30 15.38
C PHE A 105 3.07 7.63 14.77
N LYS A 106 4.16 8.25 15.25
CA LYS A 106 4.74 9.41 14.59
C LYS A 106 5.33 8.99 13.24
N THR A 107 4.64 9.34 12.15
CA THR A 107 5.09 9.13 10.78
C THR A 107 5.01 10.45 10.03
N ASP A 108 6.05 10.77 9.27
CA ASP A 108 6.14 12.00 8.46
C ASP A 108 5.58 11.80 7.04
N VAL A 109 4.95 10.66 6.76
CA VAL A 109 4.72 10.20 5.37
C VAL A 109 3.25 10.15 4.99
N ILE A 110 2.47 9.30 5.66
CA ILE A 110 1.04 9.07 5.39
C ILE A 110 0.32 9.22 6.72
N ASP A 111 -0.60 10.17 6.78
CA ASP A 111 -1.45 10.34 7.96
C ASP A 111 -2.46 9.19 8.00
N LEU A 112 -2.30 8.34 9.02
CA LEU A 112 -3.18 7.21 9.32
C LEU A 112 -3.99 7.45 10.61
N SER A 113 -3.94 8.66 11.18
CA SER A 113 -4.75 9.04 12.34
C SER A 113 -6.23 9.22 11.98
N GLU A 114 -6.46 9.56 10.71
CA GLU A 114 -7.76 9.61 10.10
C GLU A 114 -8.12 8.26 9.47
N HIS A 115 -9.41 7.91 9.52
CA HIS A 115 -9.92 6.68 8.94
C HIS A 115 -11.10 6.94 8.00
N PRO A 116 -11.22 6.18 6.90
CA PRO A 116 -12.31 6.34 5.96
C PRO A 116 -13.65 5.95 6.61
N VAL A 117 -14.70 6.69 6.29
CA VAL A 117 -16.04 6.52 6.89
C VAL A 117 -17.00 5.86 5.93
N VAL A 118 -17.71 4.83 6.38
CA VAL A 118 -18.83 4.25 5.61
C VAL A 118 -20.03 5.20 5.71
N THR A 119 -20.36 5.87 4.60
CA THR A 119 -21.48 6.84 4.49
C THR A 119 -22.70 6.26 3.77
N GLY A 120 -22.56 5.10 3.13
CA GLY A 120 -23.64 4.50 2.34
C GLY A 120 -23.48 3.00 2.11
N PRO A 121 -24.24 2.42 1.16
CA PRO A 121 -24.11 1.01 0.78
C PRO A 121 -22.70 0.68 0.26
N VAL A 122 -22.13 -0.40 0.79
CA VAL A 122 -20.82 -0.90 0.41
C VAL A 122 -20.97 -1.95 -0.69
N GLU A 123 -20.45 -1.64 -1.87
CA GLU A 123 -20.40 -2.52 -3.03
C GLU A 123 -18.96 -2.54 -3.59
N TYR A 124 -18.55 -3.65 -4.18
CA TYR A 124 -17.24 -3.74 -4.82
C TYR A 124 -17.26 -3.03 -6.17
N THR A 125 -16.50 -1.95 -6.29
CA THR A 125 -16.35 -1.16 -7.53
C THR A 125 -14.93 -1.25 -8.11
N GLY A 126 -13.98 -1.76 -7.34
CA GLY A 126 -12.54 -1.70 -7.62
C GLY A 126 -12.00 -2.69 -8.66
N ARG A 127 -12.83 -3.17 -9.59
CA ARG A 127 -12.42 -4.24 -10.52
C ARG A 127 -11.29 -3.79 -11.44
N ASP A 128 -11.45 -2.62 -12.05
CA ASP A 128 -10.52 -2.13 -13.06
C ASP A 128 -9.17 -1.79 -12.40
N GLU A 129 -9.19 -1.21 -11.21
CA GLU A 129 -8.01 -0.91 -10.40
C GLU A 129 -7.28 -2.19 -9.96
N ALA A 130 -8.03 -3.24 -9.62
CA ALA A 130 -7.45 -4.54 -9.28
C ALA A 130 -6.79 -5.21 -10.50
N GLU A 131 -7.45 -5.17 -11.65
CA GLU A 131 -6.92 -5.73 -12.90
C GLU A 131 -5.67 -4.95 -13.36
N ALA A 132 -5.66 -3.62 -13.23
CA ALA A 132 -4.50 -2.78 -13.50
C ALA A 132 -3.31 -3.09 -12.56
N GLU A 133 -3.55 -3.23 -11.26
CA GLU A 133 -2.50 -3.60 -10.29
C GLU A 133 -1.89 -4.98 -10.60
N LEU A 134 -2.73 -5.95 -10.98
CA LEU A 134 -2.29 -7.28 -11.40
C LEU A 134 -1.50 -7.24 -12.72
N ALA A 135 -1.87 -6.38 -13.66
CA ALA A 135 -1.15 -6.19 -14.91
C ALA A 135 0.24 -5.60 -14.65
N ALA A 136 0.32 -4.51 -13.88
CA ALA A 136 1.58 -3.88 -13.52
C ALA A 136 2.54 -4.84 -12.80
N PHE A 137 2.02 -5.69 -11.90
CA PHE A 137 2.86 -6.70 -11.24
C PHE A 137 3.37 -7.78 -12.22
N ARG A 138 2.54 -8.22 -13.18
CA ARG A 138 2.98 -9.15 -14.23
C ARG A 138 4.06 -8.54 -15.10
N ASP A 139 3.89 -7.28 -15.50
CA ASP A 139 4.88 -6.56 -16.33
C ASP A 139 6.22 -6.43 -15.59
N ALA A 140 6.19 -6.17 -14.28
CA ALA A 140 7.41 -6.15 -13.45
C ALA A 140 8.11 -7.51 -13.39
N LEU A 141 7.34 -8.61 -13.26
CA LEU A 141 7.88 -9.97 -13.26
C LEU A 141 8.46 -10.40 -14.61
N ASP A 142 7.82 -10.03 -15.72
CA ASP A 142 8.29 -10.37 -17.07
C ASP A 142 9.57 -9.62 -17.46
N ALA A 143 9.87 -8.54 -16.75
CA ALA A 143 11.00 -7.68 -17.02
C ALA A 143 12.20 -7.92 -16.08
N ALA A 144 12.04 -8.79 -15.07
CA ALA A 144 13.05 -9.21 -14.10
C ALA A 144 13.95 -10.37 -14.60
#